data_AF-A0AAP5II46-F1
#
_entry.id   AF-A0AAP5II46-F1
#
_cell.length_a   1.000
_cell.length_b   1.000
_cell.length_c   1.000
_cell.angle_alpha   90.00
_cell.angle_beta   90.00
_cell.angle_gamma   90.00
#
_symmetry.space_group_name_H-M   'P 1'
#
loop_
_entity.id
_entity.type
_entity.pdbx_description
1 polymer ?
#
loop_
_entity_poly.entity_id
_entity_poly.type
_entity_poly.pdbx_seq_one_letter_code
_entity_poly.pdbx_strand_id
1 'polypeptide(L)'
;MVSFAAVVCASAITLFPTGSKAASSSSKKIDKSEHFGEPTPQDNQQSSVQNIPGAFRLYRKNELNRIVASLLASGSILVAGEEGSGKTVLAQSVVEKLQDDGFLVADVQPATSKQMLLNIAEQLGVDTYSLEGKAFTADQLKVRIATFLQDNTAFIIVDECHRCDGRFRYWLKQLQKQGVPMLLLATNPPRTDVFLSIPRIELSPLPQYAIREIMETAALERGINLKNSELAKLQERAGGNPMLAIRAIDEEYLGLEMEAADHGRYFDITPLILLAGIGFAVLRFIGMGTNDHALYIFSGIAAAVFLGFSRLLYNLPQESKRIQR
;
A
#
# COMPACT_ATOMS: atom_id res chain seq x y z
N MET A 1 23.34 47.65 -36.71
CA MET A 1 21.89 47.62 -36.98
C MET A 1 21.19 47.16 -35.71
N VAL A 2 20.65 48.13 -34.96
CA VAL A 2 19.50 48.11 -34.02
C VAL A 2 19.16 46.74 -33.39
N SER A 3 19.47 46.36 -32.15
CA SER A 3 19.25 46.95 -30.80
C SER A 3 17.79 47.30 -30.51
N PHE A 4 17.06 46.49 -29.73
CA PHE A 4 16.07 46.98 -28.78
C PHE A 4 15.73 45.91 -27.72
N ALA A 5 16.19 46.18 -26.50
CA ALA A 5 15.61 45.70 -25.25
C ALA A 5 14.53 46.71 -24.81
N ALA A 6 13.38 46.24 -24.36
CA ALA A 6 12.33 47.01 -23.67
C ALA A 6 11.16 46.06 -23.36
N VAL A 7 10.37 46.15 -22.29
CA VAL A 7 10.28 47.10 -21.17
C VAL A 7 9.36 46.43 -20.12
N VAL A 8 9.70 46.66 -18.85
CA VAL A 8 8.92 46.41 -17.64
C VAL A 8 7.65 47.26 -17.62
N CYS A 9 6.50 46.72 -17.17
CA CYS A 9 5.45 47.54 -16.58
C CYS A 9 4.70 46.79 -15.47
N ALA A 10 5.02 47.18 -14.24
CA ALA A 10 4.17 47.06 -13.06
C ALA A 10 3.24 48.28 -12.98
N SER A 11 2.00 48.09 -12.53
CA SER A 11 1.07 49.03 -11.85
C SER A 11 -0.30 48.33 -11.79
N ALA A 12 -1.12 48.38 -10.73
CA ALA A 12 -1.29 49.42 -9.74
C ALA A 12 -1.79 48.87 -8.39
N ILE A 13 -1.26 49.49 -7.35
CA ILE A 13 -1.74 49.54 -5.96
C ILE A 13 -2.80 50.65 -5.87
N THR A 14 -3.91 50.40 -5.18
CA THR A 14 -4.75 51.43 -4.52
C THR A 14 -5.15 50.85 -3.15
N LEU A 15 -4.55 51.26 -2.02
CA LEU A 15 -4.76 52.44 -1.18
C LEU A 15 -6.13 52.54 -0.45
N PHE A 16 -6.10 52.14 0.84
CA PHE A 16 -6.65 52.80 2.06
C PHE A 16 -8.19 53.03 2.20
N PRO A 17 -8.77 53.18 3.44
CA PRO A 17 -8.11 53.74 4.62
C PRO A 17 -8.29 53.07 5.99
N THR A 18 -7.32 53.45 6.82
CA THR A 18 -7.17 53.41 8.28
C THR A 18 -8.03 54.44 9.03
N GLY A 19 -8.33 54.11 10.30
CA GLY A 19 -8.68 55.04 11.39
C GLY A 19 -9.38 54.26 12.51
N SER A 20 -8.75 53.81 13.61
CA SER A 20 -8.05 54.49 14.72
C SER A 20 -8.97 55.27 15.69
N LYS A 21 -9.11 54.73 16.91
CA LYS A 21 -9.05 55.35 18.28
C LYS A 21 -9.67 54.35 19.28
N ALA A 22 -8.93 53.70 20.18
CA ALA A 22 -8.28 54.19 21.41
C ALA A 22 -9.27 54.62 22.52
N ALA A 23 -9.35 53.86 23.62
CA ALA A 23 -8.81 54.24 24.95
C ALA A 23 -9.54 53.59 26.14
N SER A 24 -8.74 53.03 27.06
CA SER A 24 -8.91 52.99 28.53
C SER A 24 -10.09 52.19 29.12
N SER A 25 -10.08 51.59 30.31
CA SER A 25 -9.13 51.32 31.38
C SER A 25 -9.96 50.60 32.46
N SER A 26 -9.46 49.58 33.16
CA SER A 26 -9.55 49.54 34.62
C SER A 26 -8.84 48.33 35.21
N SER A 27 -7.85 48.62 36.05
CA SER A 27 -7.21 47.71 37.00
C SER A 27 -8.20 47.22 38.06
N LYS A 28 -8.05 45.96 38.47
CA LYS A 28 -8.15 45.63 39.90
C LYS A 28 -7.21 44.48 40.25
N LYS A 29 -6.30 44.80 41.18
CA LYS A 29 -5.24 43.99 41.76
C LYS A 29 -5.75 43.49 43.11
N ILE A 30 -5.73 42.19 43.40
CA ILE A 30 -5.70 41.64 44.76
C ILE A 30 -4.72 40.46 44.76
N ASP A 31 -3.88 40.45 45.79
CA ASP A 31 -2.64 39.73 46.01
C ASP A 31 -2.84 38.34 46.65
N LYS A 32 -1.91 37.42 46.34
CA LYS A 32 -1.29 36.35 47.17
C LYS A 32 -2.16 35.26 47.82
N SER A 33 -1.86 33.99 47.50
CA SER A 33 -0.86 33.17 48.23
C SER A 33 -0.75 31.73 47.69
N GLU A 34 0.50 31.30 47.62
CA GLU A 34 1.15 29.99 47.47
C GLU A 34 0.31 28.69 47.60
N HIS A 35 0.42 27.80 46.60
CA HIS A 35 0.97 26.45 46.84
C HIS A 35 1.50 25.84 45.52
N PHE A 36 2.78 25.44 45.54
CA PHE A 36 3.47 24.73 44.47
C PHE A 36 3.02 23.26 44.50
N GLY A 37 2.31 22.82 43.46
CA GLY A 37 2.03 21.40 43.19
C GLY A 37 2.60 21.03 41.83
N GLU A 38 3.41 19.98 41.79
CA GLU A 38 4.03 19.42 40.57
C GLU A 38 2.97 19.08 39.50
N PRO A 39 3.24 19.34 38.20
CA PRO A 39 2.35 18.89 37.15
C PRO A 39 2.52 17.38 36.91
N THR A 40 1.53 16.62 37.33
CA THR A 40 1.36 15.20 37.00
C THR A 40 1.02 15.08 35.49
N PRO A 41 1.68 14.21 34.70
CA PRO A 41 1.32 14.01 33.31
C PRO A 41 0.14 13.03 33.24
N GLN A 42 -1.08 13.56 33.20
CA GLN A 42 -2.26 12.83 32.76
C GLN A 42 -2.98 13.63 31.67
N ASP A 43 -2.61 13.34 30.42
CA ASP A 43 -3.51 13.49 29.29
C ASP A 43 -3.04 12.53 28.18
N ASN A 44 -3.50 11.30 28.28
CA ASN A 44 -3.55 10.37 27.16
C ASN A 44 -4.81 9.53 27.30
N GLN A 45 -5.97 10.19 27.24
CA GLN A 45 -7.23 9.51 27.03
C GLN A 45 -7.25 9.01 25.58
N GLN A 46 -6.68 7.82 25.38
CA GLN A 46 -7.05 6.96 24.28
C GLN A 46 -8.55 6.68 24.43
N SER A 47 -9.34 7.25 23.53
CA SER A 47 -10.75 6.94 23.38
C SER A 47 -10.90 5.44 23.21
N SER A 48 -11.37 4.76 24.26
CA SER A 48 -11.74 3.35 24.24
C SER A 48 -13.00 3.21 23.37
N VAL A 49 -12.81 3.00 22.07
CA VAL A 49 -13.87 2.55 21.18
C VAL A 49 -14.33 1.19 21.70
N GLN A 50 -15.57 1.12 22.17
CA GLN A 50 -16.19 -0.11 22.65
C GLN A 50 -16.22 -1.12 21.50
N ASN A 51 -15.51 -2.24 21.67
CA ASN A 51 -15.53 -3.37 20.74
C ASN A 51 -16.94 -3.99 20.75
N ILE A 52 -17.72 -3.76 19.70
CA ILE A 52 -18.91 -4.55 19.42
C ILE A 52 -18.40 -5.88 18.85
N PRO A 53 -18.66 -7.04 19.49
CA PRO A 53 -18.30 -8.34 18.93
C PRO A 53 -18.98 -8.51 17.57
N GLY A 54 -18.20 -8.68 16.51
CA GLY A 54 -18.70 -8.85 15.13
C GLY A 54 -18.66 -7.60 14.26
N ALA A 55 -18.22 -6.43 14.76
CA ALA A 55 -17.99 -5.27 13.90
C ALA A 55 -16.68 -5.43 13.10
N PHE A 56 -16.76 -5.27 11.77
CA PHE A 56 -15.60 -5.32 10.89
C PHE A 56 -14.55 -4.26 11.30
N ARG A 57 -13.32 -4.70 11.57
CA ARG A 57 -12.23 -3.85 12.04
C ARG A 57 -11.18 -3.64 10.95
N LEU A 58 -11.00 -2.40 10.52
CA LEU A 58 -9.90 -2.02 9.63
C LEU A 58 -8.60 -1.81 10.44
N TYR A 59 -7.63 -2.71 10.26
CA TYR A 59 -6.32 -2.64 10.93
C TYR A 59 -5.35 -1.63 10.29
N ARG A 60 -5.52 -1.34 8.98
CA ARG A 60 -4.61 -0.50 8.17
C ARG A 60 -5.01 0.97 8.12
N LYS A 61 -5.28 1.58 9.28
CA LYS A 61 -5.75 2.99 9.37
C LYS A 61 -4.72 3.99 8.86
N ASN A 62 -3.44 3.72 9.06
CA ASN A 62 -2.37 4.62 8.62
C ASN A 62 -2.24 4.64 7.09
N GLU A 63 -2.30 3.47 6.46
CA GLU A 63 -2.28 3.32 5.01
C GLU A 63 -3.53 3.95 4.39
N LEU A 64 -4.71 3.71 4.96
CA LEU A 64 -5.96 4.36 4.56
C LEU A 64 -5.81 5.89 4.54
N ASN A 65 -5.34 6.48 5.64
CA ASN A 65 -5.20 7.93 5.75
C ASN A 65 -4.20 8.50 4.75
N ARG A 66 -3.09 7.79 4.50
CA ARG A 66 -2.10 8.18 3.49
C ARG A 66 -2.67 8.12 2.07
N ILE A 67 -3.43 7.08 1.74
CA ILE A 67 -4.06 6.92 0.44
C ILE A 67 -5.07 8.04 0.21
N VAL A 68 -5.98 8.27 1.16
CA VAL A 68 -7.00 9.33 1.06
C VAL A 68 -6.36 10.70 0.95
N ALA A 69 -5.36 11.02 1.78
CA ALA A 69 -4.64 12.29 1.69
C ALA A 69 -3.95 12.47 0.32
N SER A 70 -3.37 11.41 -0.23
CA SER A 70 -2.75 11.44 -1.55
C SER A 70 -3.77 11.65 -2.66
N LEU A 71 -4.94 11.03 -2.58
CA LEU A 71 -6.02 11.19 -3.56
C LEU A 71 -6.58 12.61 -3.51
N LEU A 72 -6.88 13.13 -2.32
CA LEU A 72 -7.37 14.51 -2.14
C LEU A 72 -6.38 15.58 -2.63
N ALA A 73 -5.08 15.27 -2.63
CA ALA A 73 -4.05 16.13 -3.22
C ALA A 73 -3.94 16.00 -4.77
N SER A 74 -4.98 15.48 -5.43
CA SER A 74 -5.02 15.14 -6.86
C SER A 74 -3.91 14.17 -7.30
N GLY A 75 -3.43 13.34 -6.38
CA GLY A 75 -2.41 12.35 -6.66
C GLY A 75 -3.00 11.05 -7.21
N SER A 76 -2.22 10.34 -8.01
CA SER A 76 -2.47 8.92 -8.29
C SER A 76 -1.55 8.07 -7.42
N ILE A 77 -2.03 6.93 -6.92
CA ILE A 77 -1.25 6.03 -6.07
C ILE A 77 -1.49 4.56 -6.41
N LEU A 78 -0.42 3.77 -6.35
CA LEU A 78 -0.44 2.32 -6.58
C LEU A 78 -0.26 1.62 -5.23
N VAL A 79 -1.22 0.80 -4.83
CA VAL A 79 -1.11 -0.10 -3.69
C VAL A 79 -0.77 -1.50 -4.19
N ALA A 80 0.40 -1.98 -3.80
CA ALA A 80 0.87 -3.31 -4.14
C ALA A 80 1.03 -4.17 -2.89
N GLY A 81 0.84 -5.47 -3.03
CA GLY A 81 1.03 -6.41 -1.94
C GLY A 81 0.69 -7.83 -2.38
N GLU A 82 1.06 -8.79 -1.55
CA GLU A 82 0.77 -10.20 -1.76
C GLU A 82 -0.73 -10.46 -1.89
N GLU A 83 -1.09 -11.56 -2.56
CA GLU A 83 -2.47 -12.02 -2.62
C GLU A 83 -3.01 -12.24 -1.20
N GLY A 84 -4.25 -11.83 -0.94
CA GLY A 84 -4.83 -11.97 0.39
C GLY A 84 -4.38 -10.97 1.47
N SER A 85 -3.44 -10.06 1.17
CA SER A 85 -2.92 -9.05 2.13
C SER A 85 -3.94 -8.00 2.62
N GLY A 86 -5.18 -8.02 2.10
CA GLY A 86 -6.27 -7.10 2.45
C GLY A 86 -6.39 -5.88 1.53
N LYS A 87 -5.89 -5.95 0.29
CA LYS A 87 -5.97 -4.85 -0.71
C LYS A 87 -7.41 -4.44 -1.02
N THR A 88 -8.25 -5.38 -1.42
CA THR A 88 -9.67 -5.12 -1.76
C THR A 88 -10.44 -4.52 -0.60
N VAL A 89 -10.21 -5.03 0.60
CA VAL A 89 -10.80 -4.50 1.85
C VAL A 89 -10.36 -3.05 2.09
N LEU A 90 -9.06 -2.75 1.89
CA LEU A 90 -8.55 -1.38 1.98
C LEU A 90 -9.16 -0.48 0.90
N ALA A 91 -9.34 -0.97 -0.33
CA ALA A 91 -9.97 -0.22 -1.42
C ALA A 91 -11.41 0.16 -1.06
N GLN A 92 -12.19 -0.78 -0.56
CA GLN A 92 -13.58 -0.55 -0.13
C GLN A 92 -13.65 0.52 0.96
N SER A 93 -12.79 0.45 1.98
CA SER A 93 -12.74 1.50 3.02
C SER A 93 -12.32 2.88 2.47
N VAL A 94 -11.54 2.95 1.38
CA VAL A 94 -11.24 4.21 0.69
C VAL A 94 -12.46 4.72 -0.08
N VAL A 95 -13.16 3.84 -0.79
CA VAL A 95 -14.40 4.16 -1.52
C VAL A 95 -15.43 4.74 -0.55
N GLU A 96 -15.72 4.02 0.54
CA GLU A 96 -16.67 4.43 1.59
C GLU A 96 -16.32 5.82 2.13
N LYS A 97 -15.06 6.02 2.52
CA LYS A 97 -14.61 7.30 3.09
C LYS A 97 -14.73 8.47 2.11
N LEU A 98 -14.39 8.27 0.83
CA LEU A 98 -14.51 9.31 -0.19
C LEU A 98 -15.97 9.62 -0.55
N GLN A 99 -16.84 8.61 -0.54
CA GLN A 99 -18.28 8.79 -0.74
C GLN A 99 -18.93 9.51 0.45
N ASP A 100 -18.54 9.17 1.68
CA ASP A 100 -18.97 9.85 2.91
C ASP A 100 -18.57 11.34 2.90
N ASP A 101 -17.38 11.65 2.35
CA ASP A 101 -16.90 13.01 2.14
C ASP A 101 -17.62 13.73 0.96
N GLY A 102 -18.53 13.05 0.26
CA GLY A 102 -19.39 13.61 -0.79
C GLY A 102 -18.77 13.62 -2.19
N PHE A 103 -17.67 12.90 -2.41
CA PHE A 103 -17.02 12.83 -3.73
C PHE A 103 -17.62 11.74 -4.61
N LEU A 104 -17.56 11.97 -5.93
CA LEU A 104 -17.86 10.94 -6.92
C LEU A 104 -16.69 9.95 -7.00
N VAL A 105 -16.99 8.66 -6.85
CA VAL A 105 -16.00 7.58 -6.87
C VAL A 105 -16.47 6.49 -7.82
N ALA A 106 -15.62 6.12 -8.77
CA ALA A 106 -15.82 4.97 -9.62
C ALA A 106 -14.95 3.80 -9.13
N ASP A 107 -15.57 2.78 -8.52
CA ASP A 107 -14.94 1.52 -8.15
C ASP A 107 -15.04 0.50 -9.30
N VAL A 108 -13.90 -0.01 -9.74
CA VAL A 108 -13.79 -0.84 -10.95
C VAL A 108 -13.12 -2.15 -10.61
N GLN A 109 -13.89 -3.22 -10.85
CA GLN A 109 -13.39 -4.59 -10.82
C GLN A 109 -12.92 -5.03 -12.20
N PRO A 110 -11.94 -5.94 -12.30
CA PRO A 110 -11.40 -6.39 -13.56
C PRO A 110 -12.46 -7.15 -14.38
N ALA A 111 -12.79 -6.61 -15.54
CA ALA A 111 -13.70 -7.20 -16.52
C ALA A 111 -13.19 -6.92 -17.95
N THR A 112 -14.04 -7.06 -18.96
CA THR A 112 -13.67 -6.59 -20.31
C THR A 112 -13.53 -5.07 -20.33
N SER A 113 -12.65 -4.51 -21.17
CA SER A 113 -12.40 -3.07 -21.20
C SER A 113 -13.68 -2.24 -21.43
N LYS A 114 -14.61 -2.76 -22.26
CA LYS A 114 -15.89 -2.10 -22.50
C LYS A 114 -16.79 -2.12 -21.25
N GLN A 115 -16.87 -3.25 -20.54
CA GLN A 115 -17.65 -3.35 -19.30
C GLN A 115 -17.08 -2.45 -18.21
N MET A 116 -15.75 -2.42 -18.04
CA MET A 116 -15.10 -1.52 -17.08
C MET A 116 -15.42 -0.06 -17.39
N LEU A 117 -15.37 0.36 -18.66
CA LEU A 117 -15.74 1.72 -19.07
C LEU A 117 -17.22 2.04 -18.84
N LEU A 118 -18.12 1.07 -19.07
CA LEU A 118 -19.54 1.24 -18.77
C LEU A 118 -19.78 1.40 -17.27
N ASN A 119 -19.16 0.54 -16.44
CA ASN A 119 -19.25 0.66 -14.98
C ASN A 119 -18.75 2.02 -14.48
N ILE A 120 -17.63 2.53 -15.03
CA ILE A 120 -17.12 3.85 -14.70
C ILE A 120 -18.13 4.93 -15.12
N ALA A 121 -18.63 4.86 -16.36
CA ALA A 121 -19.58 5.85 -16.86
C ALA A 121 -20.86 5.90 -16.03
N GLU A 122 -21.42 4.74 -15.68
CA GLU A 122 -22.62 4.64 -14.85
C GLU A 122 -22.41 5.21 -13.44
N GLN A 123 -21.29 4.89 -12.78
CA GLN A 123 -20.98 5.40 -11.45
C GLN A 123 -20.69 6.91 -11.42
N LEU A 124 -20.15 7.45 -12.52
CA LEU A 124 -19.89 8.89 -12.67
C LEU A 124 -21.09 9.67 -13.22
N GLY A 125 -22.18 8.99 -13.62
CA GLY A 125 -23.34 9.63 -14.24
C GLY A 125 -23.09 10.13 -15.68
N VAL A 126 -22.15 9.55 -16.40
CA VAL A 126 -21.84 9.85 -17.81
C VAL A 126 -22.76 9.04 -18.72
N ASP A 127 -23.40 9.71 -19.68
CA ASP A 127 -24.26 9.04 -20.66
C ASP A 127 -23.54 7.92 -21.42
N THR A 128 -24.14 6.73 -21.43
CA THR A 128 -23.64 5.54 -22.15
C THR A 128 -24.27 5.34 -23.53
N TYR A 129 -25.30 6.15 -23.85
CA TYR A 129 -26.04 6.12 -25.11
C TYR A 129 -26.02 7.49 -25.80
N SER A 130 -26.06 7.46 -27.12
CA SER A 130 -26.30 8.66 -27.95
C SER A 130 -27.75 9.15 -27.79
N LEU A 131 -28.00 10.41 -28.19
CA LEU A 131 -29.35 10.99 -28.29
C LEU A 131 -30.27 10.18 -29.21
N GLU A 132 -29.69 9.41 -30.14
CA GLU A 132 -30.39 8.50 -31.05
C GLU A 132 -30.62 7.09 -30.46
N GLY A 133 -30.28 6.86 -29.18
CA GLY A 133 -30.43 5.58 -28.50
C GLY A 133 -29.35 4.52 -28.82
N LYS A 134 -28.34 4.87 -29.60
CA LYS A 134 -27.23 3.97 -29.94
C LYS A 134 -26.18 3.92 -28.81
N ALA A 135 -25.80 2.72 -28.38
CA ALA A 135 -24.75 2.52 -27.38
C ALA A 135 -23.37 3.02 -27.88
N PHE A 136 -22.61 3.68 -27.00
CA PHE A 136 -21.29 4.17 -27.35
C PHE A 136 -20.26 3.04 -27.55
N THR A 137 -19.27 3.30 -28.41
CA THR A 137 -18.10 2.45 -28.55
C THR A 137 -17.14 2.66 -27.37
N ALA A 138 -16.21 1.71 -27.15
CA ALA A 138 -15.23 1.83 -26.07
C ALA A 138 -14.38 3.11 -26.19
N ASP A 139 -14.01 3.52 -27.39
CA ASP A 139 -13.23 4.75 -27.57
C ASP A 139 -14.06 6.02 -27.36
N GLN A 140 -15.34 6.01 -27.71
CA GLN A 140 -16.26 7.11 -27.39
C GLN A 140 -16.45 7.24 -25.86
N LEU A 141 -16.61 6.12 -25.14
CA LEU A 141 -16.70 6.12 -23.68
C LEU A 141 -15.43 6.68 -23.03
N LYS A 142 -14.23 6.25 -23.48
CA LYS A 142 -12.96 6.78 -22.96
C LYS A 142 -12.85 8.29 -23.07
N VAL A 143 -13.23 8.85 -24.23
CA VAL A 143 -13.19 10.30 -24.46
C VAL A 143 -14.18 11.01 -23.56
N ARG A 144 -15.43 10.53 -23.50
CA ARG A 144 -16.48 11.14 -22.66
C ARG A 144 -16.13 11.12 -21.17
N ILE A 145 -15.65 9.99 -20.67
CA ILE A 145 -15.20 9.86 -19.28
C ILE A 145 -14.03 10.80 -19.02
N ALA A 146 -13.04 10.86 -19.91
CA ALA A 146 -11.90 11.77 -19.77
C ALA A 146 -12.33 13.25 -19.74
N THR A 147 -13.26 13.66 -20.60
CA THR A 147 -13.81 15.03 -20.59
C THR A 147 -14.56 15.31 -19.30
N PHE A 148 -15.41 14.39 -18.84
CA PHE A 148 -16.13 14.55 -17.57
C PHE A 148 -15.18 14.74 -16.38
N LEU A 149 -14.10 13.96 -16.33
CA LEU A 149 -13.09 14.02 -15.26
C LEU A 149 -12.19 15.26 -15.29
N GLN A 150 -12.16 15.99 -16.40
CA GLN A 150 -11.48 17.29 -16.47
C GLN A 150 -12.32 18.40 -15.83
N ASP A 151 -13.64 18.30 -15.96
CA ASP A 151 -14.57 19.32 -15.48
C ASP A 151 -15.08 19.04 -14.06
N ASN A 152 -14.96 17.80 -13.57
CA ASN A 152 -15.50 17.36 -12.29
C ASN A 152 -14.44 16.70 -11.41
N THR A 153 -14.50 16.95 -10.10
CA THR A 153 -13.68 16.24 -9.11
C THR A 153 -14.28 14.87 -8.85
N ALA A 154 -13.65 13.83 -9.41
CA ALA A 154 -14.01 12.44 -9.17
C ALA A 154 -12.78 11.54 -9.09
N PHE A 155 -12.91 10.43 -8.37
CA PHE A 155 -11.85 9.47 -8.12
C PHE A 155 -12.08 8.17 -8.87
N ILE A 156 -11.02 7.62 -9.46
CA ILE A 156 -11.07 6.27 -10.06
C ILE A 156 -10.34 5.30 -9.14
N ILE A 157 -11.00 4.23 -8.75
CA ILE A 157 -10.43 3.14 -7.97
C ILE A 157 -10.49 1.89 -8.83
N VAL A 158 -9.34 1.28 -9.11
CA VAL A 158 -9.24 0.05 -9.91
C VAL A 158 -8.60 -1.02 -9.06
N ASP A 159 -9.40 -2.00 -8.65
CA ASP A 159 -8.89 -3.18 -7.97
C ASP A 159 -8.29 -4.17 -8.98
N GLU A 160 -7.30 -4.93 -8.53
CA GLU A 160 -6.67 -5.99 -9.32
C GLU A 160 -6.21 -5.52 -10.73
N CYS A 161 -5.70 -4.28 -10.83
CA CYS A 161 -5.37 -3.57 -12.07
C CYS A 161 -4.35 -4.32 -12.96
N HIS A 162 -3.57 -5.24 -12.40
CA HIS A 162 -2.66 -6.11 -13.16
C HIS A 162 -3.39 -7.09 -14.09
N ARG A 163 -4.67 -7.40 -13.82
CA ARG A 163 -5.53 -8.24 -14.67
C ARG A 163 -6.14 -7.46 -15.84
N CYS A 164 -6.07 -6.12 -15.82
CA CYS A 164 -6.59 -5.29 -16.91
C CYS A 164 -5.75 -5.42 -18.19
N ASP A 165 -6.42 -5.34 -19.33
CA ASP A 165 -5.77 -5.39 -20.64
C ASP A 165 -4.86 -4.17 -20.88
N GLY A 166 -3.91 -4.33 -21.82
CA GLY A 166 -2.93 -3.29 -22.12
C GLY A 166 -3.53 -1.98 -22.64
N ARG A 167 -4.66 -2.02 -23.38
CA ARG A 167 -5.29 -0.81 -23.91
C ARG A 167 -5.95 0.00 -22.79
N PHE A 168 -6.59 -0.67 -21.83
CA PHE A 168 -7.14 -0.02 -20.65
C PHE A 168 -6.04 0.57 -19.76
N ARG A 169 -4.95 -0.17 -19.50
CA ARG A 169 -3.79 0.34 -18.76
C ARG A 169 -3.13 1.56 -19.43
N TYR A 170 -3.05 1.56 -20.75
CA TYR A 170 -2.57 2.71 -21.51
C TYR A 170 -3.49 3.92 -21.37
N TRP A 171 -4.82 3.71 -21.38
CA TRP A 171 -5.80 4.78 -21.14
C TRP A 171 -5.71 5.33 -19.71
N LEU A 172 -5.57 4.49 -18.68
CA LEU A 172 -5.33 4.95 -17.29
C LEU A 172 -4.07 5.83 -17.20
N LYS A 173 -3.00 5.46 -17.93
CA LYS A 173 -1.79 6.28 -18.01
C LYS A 173 -2.04 7.65 -18.66
N GLN A 174 -2.95 7.74 -19.64
CA GLN A 174 -3.33 9.02 -20.22
C GLN A 174 -4.12 9.88 -19.22
N LEU A 175 -5.07 9.29 -18.49
CA LEU A 175 -5.81 9.99 -17.42
C LEU A 175 -4.88 10.49 -16.31
N GLN A 176 -3.91 9.68 -15.91
CA GLN A 176 -2.92 10.06 -14.90
C GLN A 176 -2.09 11.27 -15.36
N LYS A 177 -1.71 11.34 -16.64
CA LYS A 177 -1.03 12.51 -17.21
C LYS A 177 -1.91 13.77 -17.26
N GLN A 178 -3.23 13.60 -17.28
CA GLN A 178 -4.19 14.70 -17.20
C GLN A 178 -4.45 15.15 -15.76
N GLY A 179 -3.81 14.52 -14.76
CA GLY A 179 -3.97 14.88 -13.35
C GLY A 179 -5.21 14.28 -12.69
N VAL A 180 -5.83 13.27 -13.29
CA VAL A 180 -6.98 12.57 -12.69
C VAL A 180 -6.51 11.77 -11.47
N PRO A 181 -7.08 12.00 -10.28
CA PRO A 181 -6.72 11.23 -9.09
C PRO A 181 -7.25 9.81 -9.20
N MET A 182 -6.37 8.84 -8.96
CA MET A 182 -6.74 7.42 -9.06
C MET A 182 -5.97 6.54 -8.08
N LEU A 183 -6.65 5.53 -7.56
CA LEU A 183 -6.07 4.46 -6.76
C LEU A 183 -6.03 3.19 -7.60
N LEU A 184 -4.84 2.67 -7.83
CA LEU A 184 -4.65 1.37 -8.48
C LEU A 184 -4.23 0.36 -7.43
N LEU A 185 -4.85 -0.81 -7.41
CA LEU A 185 -4.42 -1.93 -6.58
C LEU A 185 -3.93 -3.06 -7.45
N ALA A 186 -2.84 -3.71 -7.07
CA ALA A 186 -2.31 -4.83 -7.83
C ALA A 186 -1.57 -5.85 -6.97
N THR A 187 -1.77 -7.12 -7.31
CA THR A 187 -0.92 -8.23 -6.85
C THR A 187 0.26 -8.34 -7.82
N ASN A 188 1.49 -8.16 -7.34
CA ASN A 188 2.71 -8.22 -8.15
C ASN A 188 2.64 -7.43 -9.48
N PRO A 189 2.48 -6.09 -9.43
CA PRO A 189 2.30 -5.28 -10.63
C PRO A 189 3.50 -5.42 -11.60
N PRO A 190 3.25 -5.54 -12.91
CA PRO A 190 4.32 -5.56 -13.89
C PRO A 190 5.07 -4.22 -13.90
N ARG A 191 6.38 -4.25 -14.13
CA ARG A 191 7.22 -3.05 -14.20
C ARG A 191 7.08 -2.32 -15.55
N THR A 192 5.85 -2.09 -16.00
CA THR A 192 5.51 -1.48 -17.29
C THR A 192 4.35 -0.48 -17.15
N ASP A 193 4.12 0.31 -18.20
CA ASP A 193 2.91 1.13 -18.40
C ASP A 193 2.63 2.16 -17.30
N VAL A 194 1.45 2.07 -16.70
CA VAL A 194 0.92 2.97 -15.66
C VAL A 194 1.55 2.68 -14.29
N PHE A 195 1.98 1.44 -14.05
CA PHE A 195 2.58 1.02 -12.78
C PHE A 195 3.97 1.62 -12.54
N LEU A 196 4.67 2.04 -13.60
CA LEU A 196 5.98 2.68 -13.49
C LEU A 196 5.87 4.20 -13.23
N SER A 197 4.77 4.83 -13.67
CA SER A 197 4.59 6.29 -13.57
C SER A 197 3.96 6.76 -12.28
N ILE A 198 3.37 5.84 -11.50
CA ILE A 198 2.60 6.15 -10.30
C ILE A 198 3.40 5.80 -9.03
N PRO A 199 3.43 6.67 -8.01
CA PRO A 199 3.98 6.36 -6.69
C PRO A 199 3.38 5.08 -6.08
N ARG A 200 4.23 4.21 -5.52
CA ARG A 200 3.83 2.90 -4.98
C ARG A 200 3.90 2.86 -3.45
N ILE A 201 2.86 2.32 -2.83
CA ILE A 201 2.85 1.85 -1.44
C ILE A 201 2.84 0.33 -1.47
N GLU A 202 3.83 -0.29 -0.80
CA GLU A 202 3.83 -1.73 -0.54
C GLU A 202 3.12 -2.01 0.78
N LEU A 203 2.14 -2.90 0.77
CA LEU A 203 1.49 -3.37 1.99
C LEU A 203 2.41 -4.34 2.72
N SER A 204 2.86 -3.96 3.91
CA SER A 204 3.54 -4.88 4.81
C SER A 204 2.56 -5.90 5.38
N PRO A 205 3.03 -7.09 5.79
CA PRO A 205 2.21 -8.05 6.53
C PRO A 205 1.60 -7.39 7.78
N LEU A 206 0.42 -7.86 8.18
CA LEU A 206 -0.21 -7.36 9.40
C LEU A 206 0.58 -7.79 10.64
N PRO A 207 0.54 -7.00 11.72
CA PRO A 207 1.19 -7.35 12.97
C PRO A 207 0.51 -8.59 13.59
N GLN A 208 1.29 -9.33 14.37
CA GLN A 208 0.88 -10.59 14.98
C GLN A 208 -0.43 -10.48 15.77
N TYR A 209 -0.63 -9.40 16.54
CA TYR A 209 -1.86 -9.20 17.31
C TYR A 209 -3.11 -9.12 16.40
N ALA A 210 -2.99 -8.47 15.24
CA ALA A 210 -4.12 -8.28 14.33
C ALA A 210 -4.49 -9.60 13.64
N ILE A 211 -3.50 -10.39 13.23
CA ILE A 211 -3.75 -11.72 12.69
C ILE A 211 -4.39 -12.63 13.73
N ARG A 212 -3.90 -12.58 14.97
CA ARG A 212 -4.48 -13.36 16.06
C ARG A 212 -5.95 -13.00 16.27
N GLU A 213 -6.30 -11.72 16.30
CA GLU A 213 -7.69 -11.26 16.44
C GLU A 213 -8.56 -11.71 15.26
N ILE A 214 -8.04 -11.65 14.02
CA ILE A 214 -8.73 -12.19 12.82
C ILE A 214 -8.97 -13.69 12.94
N MET A 215 -7.97 -14.45 13.41
CA MET A 215 -8.08 -15.91 13.59
C MET A 215 -9.05 -16.29 14.71
N GLU A 216 -9.01 -15.58 15.84
CA GLU A 216 -9.94 -15.78 16.96
C GLU A 216 -11.38 -15.48 16.51
N THR A 217 -11.58 -14.43 15.73
CA THR A 217 -12.89 -14.10 15.15
C THR A 217 -13.36 -15.19 14.19
N ALA A 218 -12.50 -15.62 13.25
CA ALA A 218 -12.81 -16.67 12.28
C ALA A 218 -13.09 -18.03 12.95
N ALA A 219 -12.37 -18.36 14.03
CA ALA A 219 -12.57 -19.56 14.84
C ALA A 219 -13.91 -19.53 15.57
N LEU A 220 -14.26 -18.38 16.17
CA LEU A 220 -15.54 -18.16 16.84
C LEU A 220 -16.71 -18.31 15.86
N GLU A 221 -16.61 -17.72 14.65
CA GLU A 221 -17.62 -17.86 13.60
C GLU A 221 -17.84 -19.32 13.16
N ARG A 222 -16.80 -20.15 13.20
CA ARG A 222 -16.86 -21.58 12.86
C ARG A 222 -17.18 -22.48 14.06
N GLY A 223 -17.34 -21.91 15.24
CA GLY A 223 -17.63 -22.64 16.47
C GLY A 223 -16.48 -23.54 16.94
N ILE A 224 -15.24 -23.29 16.51
CA ILE A 224 -14.07 -24.05 16.96
C ILE A 224 -13.37 -23.32 18.11
N ASN A 225 -13.03 -24.07 19.15
CA ASN A 225 -12.29 -23.55 20.30
C ASN A 225 -10.85 -24.07 20.24
N LEU A 226 -9.96 -23.25 19.69
CA LEU A 226 -8.54 -23.59 19.53
C LEU A 226 -7.76 -23.25 20.79
N LYS A 227 -6.81 -24.11 21.16
CA LYS A 227 -5.87 -23.78 22.24
C LYS A 227 -4.88 -22.72 21.77
N ASN A 228 -4.38 -21.92 22.70
CA ASN A 228 -3.38 -20.88 22.41
C ASN A 228 -2.13 -21.40 21.66
N SER A 229 -1.73 -22.65 21.91
CA SER A 229 -0.61 -23.31 21.24
C SER A 229 -0.90 -23.70 19.79
N GLU A 230 -2.13 -24.14 19.50
CA GLU A 230 -2.57 -24.49 18.13
C GLU A 230 -2.70 -23.22 17.31
N LEU A 231 -3.33 -22.19 17.88
CA LEU A 231 -3.46 -20.89 17.25
C LEU A 231 -2.10 -20.27 16.92
N ALA A 232 -1.11 -20.37 17.80
CA ALA A 232 0.24 -19.88 17.54
C ALA A 232 0.91 -20.59 16.33
N LYS A 233 0.74 -21.91 16.18
CA LYS A 233 1.26 -22.66 15.02
C LYS A 233 0.60 -22.21 13.72
N LEU A 234 -0.72 -22.06 13.72
CA LEU A 234 -1.47 -21.59 12.57
C LEU A 234 -1.12 -20.14 12.21
N GLN A 235 -0.88 -19.30 13.22
CA GLN A 235 -0.48 -17.90 13.06
C GLN A 235 0.92 -17.77 12.43
N GLU A 236 1.87 -18.62 12.81
CA GLU A 236 3.20 -18.67 12.21
C GLU A 236 3.13 -18.99 10.71
N ARG A 237 2.28 -19.95 10.31
CA ARG A 237 2.05 -20.32 8.90
C ARG A 237 1.44 -19.18 8.08
N ALA A 238 0.56 -18.38 8.66
CA ALA A 238 -0.07 -17.27 7.97
C ALA A 238 0.91 -16.11 7.67
N GLY A 239 2.03 -16.00 8.40
CA GLY A 239 3.11 -15.04 8.09
C GLY A 239 2.70 -13.55 8.09
N GLY A 240 1.55 -13.20 8.70
CA GLY A 240 1.02 -11.84 8.64
C GLY A 240 -0.02 -11.59 7.52
N ASN A 241 -0.45 -12.62 6.80
CA ASN A 241 -1.43 -12.54 5.72
C ASN A 241 -2.86 -12.88 6.23
N PRO A 242 -3.83 -11.94 6.16
CA PRO A 242 -5.22 -12.17 6.60
C PRO A 242 -5.91 -13.36 5.92
N MET A 243 -5.76 -13.50 4.59
CA MET A 243 -6.41 -14.58 3.85
C MET A 243 -5.87 -15.95 4.26
N LEU A 244 -4.54 -16.07 4.40
CA LEU A 244 -3.91 -17.31 4.86
C LEU A 244 -4.29 -17.63 6.30
N ALA A 245 -4.47 -16.60 7.14
CA ALA A 245 -4.92 -16.79 8.52
C ALA A 245 -6.34 -17.36 8.60
N ILE A 246 -7.29 -16.82 7.83
CA ILE A 246 -8.66 -17.35 7.76
C ILE A 246 -8.65 -18.75 7.15
N ARG A 247 -7.89 -18.95 6.06
CA ARG A 247 -7.75 -20.26 5.42
C ARG A 247 -7.16 -21.32 6.37
N ALA A 248 -6.19 -20.98 7.20
CA ALA A 248 -5.62 -21.91 8.17
C ALA A 248 -6.65 -22.37 9.21
N ILE A 249 -7.57 -21.49 9.62
CA ILE A 249 -8.71 -21.83 10.48
C ILE A 249 -9.71 -22.71 9.72
N ASP A 250 -9.99 -22.42 8.45
CA ASP A 250 -10.83 -23.25 7.58
C ASP A 250 -10.29 -24.68 7.44
N GLU A 251 -8.98 -24.82 7.20
CA GLU A 251 -8.31 -26.11 7.05
C GLU A 251 -8.39 -26.94 8.35
N GLU A 252 -8.18 -26.29 9.50
CA GLU A 252 -8.30 -26.94 10.81
C GLU A 252 -9.75 -27.35 11.10
N TYR A 253 -10.74 -26.51 10.76
CA TYR A 253 -12.16 -26.84 10.88
C TYR A 253 -12.56 -28.06 10.03
N LEU A 254 -12.00 -28.17 8.82
CA LEU A 254 -12.24 -29.28 7.90
C LEU A 254 -11.43 -30.54 8.25
N GLY A 255 -10.49 -30.46 9.21
CA GLY A 255 -9.62 -31.56 9.61
C GLY A 255 -8.64 -32.00 8.51
N LEU A 256 -8.24 -31.08 7.63
CA LEU A 256 -7.30 -31.36 6.54
C LEU A 256 -5.87 -31.46 7.08
N GLU A 257 -5.10 -32.43 6.59
CA GLU A 257 -3.68 -32.54 6.93
C GLU A 257 -2.92 -31.30 6.43
N MET A 258 -2.18 -30.69 7.35
CA MET A 258 -1.54 -29.39 7.16
C MET A 258 -0.26 -29.50 6.32
N GLU A 259 -0.26 -28.95 5.10
CA GLU A 259 0.98 -28.76 4.32
C GLU A 259 1.82 -27.57 4.84
N ALA A 260 3.14 -27.65 4.69
CA ALA A 260 4.10 -26.69 5.24
C ALA A 260 3.92 -25.25 4.70
N ALA A 261 4.24 -24.26 5.54
CA ALA A 261 4.17 -22.80 5.35
C ALA A 261 3.81 -22.27 3.94
N ASP A 262 2.60 -21.72 3.81
CA ASP A 262 2.03 -21.17 2.56
C ASP A 262 2.50 -19.75 2.21
N HIS A 263 3.24 -19.07 3.09
CA HIS A 263 3.67 -17.70 2.85
C HIS A 263 4.87 -17.65 1.87
N GLY A 264 4.79 -16.84 0.82
CA GLY A 264 5.84 -16.70 -0.21
C GLY A 264 7.09 -15.92 0.23
N ARG A 265 7.29 -15.71 1.53
CA ARG A 265 8.34 -14.81 2.04
C ARG A 265 9.71 -15.45 1.90
N TYR A 266 10.53 -14.88 1.01
CA TYR A 266 11.92 -15.27 0.82
C TYR A 266 12.69 -15.11 2.13
N PHE A 267 13.21 -16.23 2.65
CA PHE A 267 14.22 -16.20 3.69
C PHE A 267 15.51 -15.68 3.07
N ASP A 268 15.99 -14.52 3.51
CA ASP A 268 17.27 -14.00 3.05
C ASP A 268 18.40 -14.87 3.63
N ILE A 269 18.93 -15.78 2.80
CA ILE A 269 20.05 -16.70 3.16
C ILE A 269 21.41 -15.96 3.06
N THR A 270 21.44 -14.71 2.60
CA THR A 270 22.66 -13.90 2.50
C THR A 270 23.54 -13.86 3.76
N PRO A 271 23.02 -13.60 4.98
CA PRO A 271 23.82 -13.65 6.20
C PRO A 271 24.45 -15.02 6.45
N LEU A 272 23.75 -16.11 6.13
CA LEU A 272 24.26 -17.47 6.32
C LEU A 272 25.38 -17.80 5.32
N ILE A 273 25.24 -17.36 4.06
CA ILE A 273 26.28 -17.50 3.04
C ILE A 273 27.54 -16.72 3.44
N LEU A 274 27.38 -15.50 3.97
CA LEU A 274 28.50 -14.67 4.41
C LEU A 274 29.23 -15.33 5.59
N LEU A 275 28.50 -15.88 6.56
CA LEU A 275 29.07 -16.60 7.71
C LEU A 275 29.87 -17.83 7.27
N ALA A 276 29.35 -18.62 6.34
CA ALA A 276 30.07 -19.75 5.76
C ALA A 276 31.36 -19.31 5.04
N GLY A 277 31.31 -18.20 4.29
CA GLY A 277 32.49 -17.61 3.65
C GLY A 277 33.58 -17.20 4.65
N ILE A 278 33.20 -16.56 5.76
CA ILE A 278 34.12 -16.24 6.87
C ILE A 278 34.71 -17.52 7.46
N GLY A 279 33.91 -18.58 7.64
CA GLY A 279 34.38 -19.87 8.15
C GLY A 279 35.52 -20.46 7.32
N PHE A 280 35.40 -20.45 5.99
CA PHE A 280 36.49 -20.91 5.11
C PHE A 280 37.74 -20.02 5.20
N ALA A 281 37.58 -18.71 5.38
CA ALA A 281 38.71 -17.80 5.59
C ALA A 281 39.45 -18.09 6.90
N VAL A 282 38.73 -18.37 8.00
CA VAL A 282 39.32 -18.73 9.29
C VAL A 282 40.05 -20.06 9.22
N LEU A 283 39.46 -21.09 8.57
CA LEU A 283 40.10 -22.39 8.38
C LEU A 283 41.45 -22.28 7.65
N ARG A 284 41.56 -21.33 6.73
CA ARG A 284 42.82 -21.04 6.04
C ARG A 284 43.92 -20.52 6.99
N PHE A 285 43.57 -19.66 7.94
CA PHE A 285 44.52 -19.19 8.95
C PHE A 285 44.91 -20.30 9.94
N ILE A 286 43.97 -21.19 10.27
CA ILE A 286 44.25 -22.35 11.12
C ILE A 286 45.25 -23.29 10.43
N GLY A 287 45.03 -23.63 9.15
CA GLY A 287 45.96 -24.48 8.39
C GLY A 287 47.36 -23.89 8.28
N MET A 288 47.46 -22.55 8.15
CA MET A 288 48.75 -21.86 8.21
C MET A 288 49.40 -21.96 9.60
N GLY A 289 48.61 -21.81 10.67
CA GLY A 289 49.08 -21.89 12.05
C GLY A 289 49.48 -23.29 12.51
N THR A 290 48.85 -24.34 11.99
CA THR A 290 49.17 -25.75 12.30
C THR A 290 50.22 -26.35 11.37
N ASN A 291 50.73 -25.57 10.41
CA ASN A 291 51.61 -26.02 9.33
C ASN A 291 51.02 -27.21 8.53
N ASP A 292 49.69 -27.26 8.44
CA ASP A 292 48.97 -28.25 7.65
C ASP A 292 48.70 -27.68 6.25
N HIS A 293 49.60 -28.03 5.32
CA HIS A 293 49.50 -27.60 3.93
C HIS A 293 48.23 -28.13 3.25
N ALA A 294 47.73 -29.31 3.62
CA ALA A 294 46.52 -29.86 3.05
C ALA A 294 45.32 -28.99 3.46
N LEU A 295 45.19 -28.69 4.76
CA LEU A 295 44.10 -27.85 5.27
C LEU A 295 44.13 -26.44 4.69
N TYR A 296 45.31 -25.85 4.51
CA TYR A 296 45.48 -24.55 3.87
C TYR A 296 45.01 -24.54 2.41
N ILE A 297 45.37 -25.58 1.63
CA ILE A 297 44.99 -25.68 0.21
C ILE A 297 43.49 -25.98 0.07
N PHE A 298 42.97 -26.95 0.82
CA PHE A 298 41.56 -27.35 0.76
C PHE A 298 40.63 -26.20 1.18
N SER A 299 40.96 -25.45 2.22
CA SER A 299 40.17 -24.28 2.65
C SER A 299 40.17 -23.17 1.58
N GLY A 300 41.30 -22.92 0.91
CA GLY A 300 41.40 -21.95 -0.18
C GLY A 300 40.56 -22.34 -1.40
N ILE A 301 40.61 -23.61 -1.81
CA ILE A 301 39.82 -24.12 -2.94
C ILE A 301 38.33 -24.11 -2.59
N ALA A 302 37.96 -24.59 -1.38
CA ALA A 302 36.58 -24.60 -0.92
C ALA A 302 35.98 -23.18 -0.86
N ALA A 303 36.74 -22.19 -0.37
CA ALA A 303 36.31 -20.79 -0.36
C ALA A 303 36.04 -20.26 -1.78
N ALA A 304 36.93 -20.56 -2.73
CA ALA A 304 36.79 -20.10 -4.12
C ALA A 304 35.58 -20.74 -4.81
N VAL A 305 35.38 -22.06 -4.64
CA VAL A 305 34.22 -22.78 -5.17
C VAL A 305 32.92 -22.26 -4.53
N PHE A 306 32.91 -22.08 -3.22
CA PHE A 306 31.75 -21.57 -2.48
C PHE A 306 31.35 -20.16 -2.93
N LEU A 307 32.30 -19.24 -3.06
CA LEU A 307 32.04 -17.87 -3.54
C LEU A 307 31.60 -17.86 -5.01
N GLY A 308 32.22 -18.69 -5.86
CA GLY A 308 31.84 -18.84 -7.27
C GLY A 308 30.41 -19.36 -7.42
N PHE A 309 30.06 -20.41 -6.68
CA PHE A 309 28.72 -20.98 -6.67
C PHE A 309 27.69 -20.01 -6.07
N SER A 310 28.02 -19.35 -4.95
CA SER A 310 27.16 -18.33 -4.34
C SER A 310 26.87 -17.19 -5.33
N ARG A 311 27.89 -16.66 -6.00
CA ARG A 311 27.73 -15.61 -7.02
C ARG A 311 26.88 -16.06 -8.20
N LEU A 312 26.99 -17.33 -8.60
CA LEU A 312 26.15 -17.91 -9.65
C LEU A 312 24.68 -17.99 -9.19
N LEU A 313 24.42 -18.45 -7.96
CA LEU A 313 23.07 -18.47 -7.38
C LEU A 313 22.46 -17.07 -7.26
N TYR A 314 23.23 -16.06 -6.87
CA TYR A 314 22.75 -14.66 -6.84
C TYR A 314 22.45 -14.09 -8.22
N ASN A 315 23.15 -14.54 -9.26
CA ASN A 315 22.96 -14.09 -10.64
C ASN A 315 21.87 -14.85 -11.39
N LEU A 316 21.35 -15.95 -10.83
CA LEU A 316 20.15 -16.57 -11.37
C LEU A 316 19.00 -15.56 -11.24
N PRO A 317 18.25 -15.29 -12.33
CA PRO A 317 17.11 -14.40 -12.26
C PRO A 317 16.13 -14.97 -11.24
N GLN A 318 16.01 -14.27 -10.10
CA GLN A 318 15.06 -14.62 -9.04
C GLN A 318 13.68 -14.81 -9.67
N GLU A 319 13.05 -15.96 -9.41
CA GLU A 319 11.77 -16.38 -9.97
C GLU A 319 10.62 -15.44 -9.55
N SER A 320 10.54 -14.31 -10.22
CA SER A 320 9.32 -13.50 -10.39
C SER A 320 9.01 -13.26 -11.88
N LYS A 321 9.63 -14.04 -12.78
CA LYS A 321 9.54 -13.86 -14.24
C LYS A 321 9.43 -15.14 -15.08
N ARG A 322 8.88 -16.22 -14.52
CA ARG A 322 8.48 -17.44 -15.25
C ARG A 322 7.23 -17.93 -14.52
N ILE A 323 6.02 -18.06 -15.06
CA ILE A 323 5.50 -18.32 -16.40
C ILE A 323 4.10 -17.69 -16.46
N GLN A 324 3.79 -16.81 -17.41
CA GLN A 324 2.50 -16.76 -18.10
C GLN A 324 2.80 -16.27 -19.53
N ARG A 325 3.01 -17.24 -20.43
CA ARG A 325 2.77 -17.07 -21.86
C ARG A 325 1.33 -17.46 -22.13
#